data_AF-A0A511UR67-F1
#
_entry.id   AF-A0A511UR67-F1
#
_cell.length_a   1.000
_cell.length_b   1.000
_cell.length_c   1.000
_cell.angle_alpha   90.00
_cell.angle_beta   90.00
_cell.angle_gamma   90.00
#
_symmetry.space_group_name_H-M   'P 1'
#
loop_
_entity.id
_entity.type
_entity.pdbx_description
1 polymer ?
#
loop_
_entity_poly.entity_id
_entity_poly.type
_entity_poly.pdbx_seq_one_letter_code
_entity_poly.pdbx_strand_id
1 'polypeptide(L)' 'MGHSYARQVATFAESVALPNLVLTHFSPRYQPNPHALPSIEDIRKEALSVYSGSLYLARDFGEYTLDKAGHFSELAGE' A
#
# COMPACT_ATOMS: atom_id res chain seq x y z
N MET A 1 3.72 2.92 -21.24
CA MET A 1 5.10 2.70 -20.75
C MET A 1 5.28 3.51 -19.48
N GLY A 2 5.66 2.88 -18.37
CA GLY A 2 6.10 3.58 -17.15
C GLY A 2 5.20 3.56 -15.90
N HIS A 3 4.35 2.55 -15.70
CA HIS A 3 3.71 2.34 -14.39
C HIS A 3 4.36 1.17 -13.67
N SER A 4 4.77 1.38 -12.41
CA SER A 4 5.08 0.28 -11.50
C SER A 4 3.78 -0.41 -11.09
N TYR A 5 3.76 -1.74 -11.08
CA TYR A 5 2.66 -2.54 -10.56
C TYR A 5 2.90 -2.80 -9.06
N ALA A 6 1.83 -3.08 -8.30
CA ALA A 6 1.93 -3.24 -6.84
C ALA A 6 2.91 -4.34 -6.48
N ARG A 7 2.89 -5.44 -7.25
CA ARG A 7 3.84 -6.56 -7.11
C ARG A 7 5.29 -6.11 -7.25
N GLN A 8 5.61 -5.22 -8.19
CA GLN A 8 6.99 -4.81 -8.44
C GLN A 8 7.56 -4.01 -7.26
N VAL A 9 6.77 -3.08 -6.72
CA VAL A 9 7.15 -2.29 -5.54
C VAL A 9 7.24 -3.19 -4.31
N ALA A 10 6.26 -4.08 -4.13
CA ALA A 10 6.21 -5.03 -3.02
C ALA A 10 7.40 -6.03 -3.05
N THR A 11 7.77 -6.53 -4.23
CA THR A 11 8.94 -7.43 -4.40
C THR A 11 10.24 -6.73 -3.99
N PHE A 12 10.40 -5.46 -4.38
CA PHE A 12 11.56 -4.68 -3.96
C PHE A 12 11.56 -4.48 -2.44
N ALA A 13 10.44 -4.07 -1.85
CA ALA A 13 10.31 -3.88 -0.41
C ALA A 13 10.63 -5.16 0.38
N GLU A 14 10.15 -6.31 -0.09
CA GLU A 14 10.48 -7.63 0.47
C GLU A 14 11.98 -7.90 0.40
N SER A 15 12.61 -7.67 -0.77
CA SER A 15 14.03 -7.97 -0.99
C SER A 15 14.98 -7.19 -0.07
N VAL A 16 14.57 -6.02 0.40
CA VAL A 16 15.33 -5.17 1.33
C VAL A 16 14.83 -5.29 2.78
N ALA A 17 13.90 -6.21 3.04
CA ALA A 17 13.27 -6.42 4.34
C ALA A 17 12.70 -5.12 4.95
N LEU A 18 12.02 -4.31 4.13
CA LEU A 18 11.36 -3.10 4.60
C LEU A 18 10.23 -3.49 5.57
N PRO A 19 10.17 -2.93 6.80
CA PRO A 19 9.14 -3.33 7.76
C PRO A 19 7.75 -2.77 7.42
N ASN A 20 7.70 -1.60 6.79
CA ASN A 20 6.46 -0.87 6.50
C ASN A 20 6.47 -0.34 5.06
N LEU A 21 5.43 -0.65 4.29
CA LEU A 21 5.26 -0.23 2.91
C LEU A 21 3.94 0.54 2.77
N VAL A 22 4.02 1.77 2.27
CA VAL A 22 2.86 2.59 1.92
C VAL A 22 2.80 2.73 0.40
N LEU A 23 1.78 2.16 -0.23
CA LEU A 23 1.54 2.34 -1.67
C LEU A 23 0.68 3.59 -1.91
N THR A 24 0.98 4.34 -2.96
CA THR A 24 0.28 5.58 -3.33
C THR A 24 0.28 5.76 -4.86
N HIS A 25 -0.26 6.88 -5.36
CA HIS A 25 -0.40 7.21 -6.78
C HIS A 25 -1.22 6.18 -7.57
N PHE A 26 -2.38 5.80 -7.02
CA PHE A 26 -3.29 4.87 -7.68
C PHE A 26 -3.96 5.50 -8.90
N SER A 27 -4.13 4.71 -9.96
CA SER A 27 -4.92 5.13 -11.12
C SER A 27 -6.39 5.27 -10.72
N PRO A 28 -7.09 6.34 -11.14
CA PRO A 28 -8.52 6.53 -10.83
C PRO A 28 -9.45 5.40 -11.29
N ARG A 29 -8.98 4.52 -12.16
CA ARG A 29 -9.73 3.32 -12.58
C ARG A 29 -9.98 2.34 -11.43
N TYR A 30 -9.11 2.31 -10.43
CA TYR A 30 -9.25 1.45 -9.25
C TYR A 30 -10.21 2.10 -8.27
N GLN A 31 -11.37 1.47 -8.10
CA GLN A 31 -12.42 2.03 -7.26
C GLN A 31 -12.19 1.70 -5.78
N PRO A 32 -12.64 2.58 -4.86
CA PRO A 32 -12.60 2.29 -3.43
C PRO A 32 -13.52 1.13 -3.03
N ASN A 33 -14.59 0.90 -3.79
CA ASN A 33 -15.52 -0.20 -3.53
C ASN A 33 -14.83 -1.55 -3.79
N PRO A 34 -14.68 -2.44 -2.78
CA PRO A 34 -14.02 -3.73 -2.93
C PRO A 34 -14.81 -4.72 -3.81
N HIS A 35 -16.08 -4.44 -4.09
CA HIS A 35 -16.91 -5.24 -5.00
C HIS A 35 -16.91 -4.72 -6.44
N ALA A 36 -16.31 -3.55 -6.71
CA ALA A 36 -16.14 -3.02 -8.06
C ALA A 36 -14.88 -3.60 -8.72
N LEU A 37 -14.88 -3.71 -10.05
CA LEU A 37 -13.71 -4.16 -10.80
C LEU A 37 -13.26 -3.07 -11.79
N PRO A 38 -11.99 -2.63 -11.75
CA PRO A 38 -10.97 -2.99 -10.76
C PRO A 38 -11.13 -2.23 -9.43
N SER A 39 -10.73 -2.83 -8.31
CA SER A 39 -10.77 -2.23 -6.96
C SER A 39 -9.37 -1.95 -6.41
N ILE A 40 -9.28 -1.01 -5.48
CA ILE A 40 -8.06 -0.79 -4.68
C ILE A 40 -7.64 -2.06 -3.91
N GLU A 41 -8.59 -2.94 -3.59
CA GLU A 41 -8.31 -4.21 -2.94
C GLU A 41 -7.54 -5.20 -3.85
N ASP A 42 -7.71 -5.10 -5.17
CA ASP A 42 -6.93 -5.90 -6.12
C ASP A 42 -5.43 -5.52 -6.06
N ILE A 43 -5.13 -4.22 -5.85
CA ILE A 43 -3.77 -3.72 -5.63
C ILE A 43 -3.20 -4.28 -4.32
N ARG A 44 -4.01 -4.29 -3.25
CA ARG A 44 -3.62 -4.85 -1.95
C ARG A 44 -3.22 -6.32 -2.08
N LYS A 45 -4.10 -7.12 -2.68
CA LYS A 45 -3.89 -8.56 -2.88
C LYS A 45 -2.65 -8.83 -3.74
N GLU A 46 -2.45 -8.03 -4.79
CA GLU A 46 -1.26 -8.15 -5.63
C GLU A 46 0.03 -7.91 -4.82
N ALA A 47 0.08 -6.86 -4.00
CA ALA A 47 1.25 -6.57 -3.16
C ALA A 47 1.48 -7.63 -2.07
N LEU A 48 0.43 -8.03 -1.33
CA LEU A 48 0.51 -9.05 -0.27
C LEU A 48 0.86 -10.44 -0.79
N SER A 49 0.74 -10.70 -2.10
CA SER A 49 1.19 -11.97 -2.68
C SER A 49 2.71 -12.17 -2.63
N VAL A 50 3.49 -11.10 -2.43
CA VAL A 50 4.96 -11.13 -2.44
C VAL A 50 5.62 -10.38 -1.28
N TYR A 51 4.86 -9.59 -0.50
CA TYR A 51 5.39 -8.79 0.59
C TYR A 51 4.76 -9.21 1.92
N SER A 52 5.63 -9.46 2.91
CA SER A 52 5.27 -10.03 4.21
C SER A 52 5.19 -9.00 5.34
N GLY A 53 5.69 -7.78 5.13
CA GLY A 53 5.66 -6.69 6.11
C GLY A 53 4.32 -5.96 6.20
N SER A 54 4.28 -4.87 6.97
CA SER A 54 3.07 -4.07 7.15
C SER A 54 2.77 -3.27 5.88
N LEU A 55 1.58 -3.47 5.29
CA LEU A 55 1.17 -2.82 4.05
C LEU A 55 0.00 -1.85 4.27
N TYR A 56 0.21 -0.60 3.85
CA TYR A 56 -0.78 0.47 3.85
C TYR A 56 -1.04 0.96 2.42
N LEU A 57 -2.28 1.35 2.15
CA LEU A 57 -2.65 2.01 0.90
C LEU A 57 -3.01 3.44 1.25
N ALA A 58 -2.23 4.40 0.76
CA ALA A 58 -2.45 5.81 1.01
C ALA A 58 -3.82 6.23 0.48
N ARG A 59 -4.51 7.03 1.28
CA ARG A 59 -5.75 7.71 0.91
C ARG A 59 -5.56 9.21 1.02
N ASP A 60 -6.35 9.97 0.27
CA ASP A 60 -6.33 11.42 0.36
C ASP A 60 -6.59 11.84 1.82
N PHE A 61 -5.75 12.75 2.32
CA PHE A 61 -5.73 13.20 3.71
C PHE A 61 -5.47 12.10 4.75
N GLY A 62 -4.94 10.94 4.35
CA GLY A 62 -4.46 9.92 5.29
C GLY A 62 -3.23 10.42 6.04
N GLU A 63 -3.27 10.33 7.36
CA GLU A 63 -2.15 10.67 8.24
C GLU A 63 -1.50 9.42 8.79
N TYR A 64 -0.17 9.43 8.89
CA TYR A 64 0.62 8.30 9.37
C TYR A 64 1.66 8.78 10.35
N THR A 65 1.94 7.95 11.36
CA THR A 65 2.99 8.21 12.35
C THR A 65 4.04 7.10 12.30
N LEU A 66 5.29 7.49 12.52
CA LEU A 66 6.42 6.59 12.70
C LEU A 66 7.18 7.04 13.94
N ASP A 67 7.19 6.19 14.97
CA ASP A 67 7.94 6.49 16.19
C ASP A 67 9.42 6.09 16.07
N LYS A 68 10.23 6.48 17.08
CA LYS A 68 11.66 6.14 17.14
C LYS A 68 11.92 4.64 17.39
N ALA A 69 10.92 3.88 17.83
CA ALA A 69 10.99 2.43 17.98
C ALA A 69 10.68 1.69 16.67
N GLY A 70 10.28 2.42 15.62
CA GLY A 70 9.94 1.85 14.32
C GLY A 70 8.48 1.40 14.20
N HIS A 71 7.62 1.74 15.18
CA HIS A 71 6.19 1.48 15.05
C HIS A 71 5.59 2.48 14.08
N PHE A 72 5.00 1.94 13.01
CA PHE A 72 4.28 2.69 12.01
C PHE A 72 2.78 2.41 12.14
N SER A 73 1.96 3.45 12.11
CA SER A 73 0.51 3.30 12.10
C SER A 73 -0.18 4.41 11.32
N GLU A 74 -1.35 4.11 10.79
CA GLU A 74 -2.27 5.11 10.26
C GLU A 74 -2.99 5.77 11.44
N LEU A 75 -3.01 7.10 11.46
CA LEU A 75 -3.81 7.85 12.40
C LEU A 75 -5.26 7.79 11.92
N ALA A 76 -6.15 7.24 12.75
CA ALA A 76 -7.58 7.33 12.49
C ALA A 76 -7.97 8.80 12.57
N GLY A 77 -8.23 9.42 11.42
CA GLY A 77 -8.83 10.75 11.37
C GLY A 77 -10.19 10.73 12.07
N GLU A 78 -10.49 11.82 12.80
CA GLU A 78 -11.78 12.07 13.46
C GLU A 78 -12.99 11.98 12.49
#